data_AF-A0A8J7AV83-F1
#
_entry.id   AF-A0A8J7AV83-F1
#
_cell.length_a   1.000
_cell.length_b   1.000
_cell.length_c   1.000
_cell.angle_alpha   90.00
_cell.angle_beta   90.00
_cell.angle_gamma   90.00
#
_symmetry.space_group_name_H-M   'P 1'
#
loop_
_entity.id
_entity.type
_entity.pdbx_description
1 polymer ?
#
loop_
_entity_poly.entity_id
_entity_poly.type
_entity_poly.pdbx_seq_one_letter_code
_entity_poly.pdbx_strand_id
1 'polypeptide(L)'
;MTQKPRRTFTDEQKAEAVRIVGQSGKSVRQVAQAMGLTKSALRKWVKQARIDRSSDTKGSLTSVERQELTTLRRDLKRVRMERDFLKKAATFFARESSDRTS
;
A
#
# COMPACT_ATOMS: atom_id res chain seq x y z
N MET A 1 14.00 4.34 24.58
CA MET A 1 14.08 3.34 23.50
C MET A 1 14.28 4.05 22.17
N THR A 2 15.49 4.01 21.60
CA THR A 2 15.83 4.73 20.36
C THR A 2 15.38 3.89 19.16
N GLN A 3 14.38 4.34 18.39
CA GLN A 3 13.89 3.61 17.23
C GLN A 3 14.92 3.68 16.09
N LYS A 4 15.50 2.53 15.72
CA LYS A 4 16.44 2.44 14.60
C LYS A 4 15.74 2.89 13.31
N PRO A 5 16.35 3.79 12.50
CA PRO A 5 15.72 4.30 11.28
C PRO A 5 15.36 3.14 10.35
N ARG A 6 14.12 3.17 9.83
CA ARG A 6 13.62 2.14 8.92
C ARG A 6 14.37 2.23 7.60
N ARG A 7 15.19 1.22 7.33
CA ARG A 7 15.92 1.08 6.08
C ARG A 7 14.91 0.88 4.94
N THR A 8 14.99 1.72 3.92
CA THR A 8 14.21 1.58 2.68
C THR A 8 14.97 0.70 1.71
N PHE A 9 14.23 -0.11 0.94
CA PHE A 9 14.78 -0.92 -0.14
C PHE A 9 14.07 -0.53 -1.43
N THR A 10 14.82 -0.38 -2.50
CA THR A 10 14.26 -0.12 -3.83
C THR A 10 13.53 -1.34 -4.34
N ASP A 11 12.68 -1.17 -5.35
CA ASP A 11 11.92 -2.28 -5.90
C ASP A 11 12.82 -3.26 -6.67
N GLU A 12 13.90 -2.77 -7.28
CA GLU A 12 14.94 -3.62 -7.89
C GLU A 12 15.64 -4.47 -6.83
N GLN A 13 15.97 -3.90 -5.66
CA GLN A 13 16.60 -4.65 -4.56
C GLN A 13 15.68 -5.75 -4.03
N LYS A 14 14.36 -5.49 -3.94
CA LYS A 14 13.38 -6.50 -3.53
C LYS A 14 13.25 -7.60 -4.58
N ALA A 15 13.15 -7.21 -5.85
CA ALA A 15 13.02 -8.15 -6.98
C ALA A 15 14.25 -9.07 -7.05
N GLU A 16 15.44 -8.51 -6.89
CA GLU A 16 16.68 -9.27 -6.87
C GLU A 16 16.74 -10.24 -5.70
N ALA A 17 16.35 -9.80 -4.49
CA ALA A 17 16.31 -10.67 -3.32
C ALA A 17 15.38 -11.88 -3.53
N VAL A 18 14.21 -11.65 -4.14
CA VAL A 18 13.26 -12.71 -4.48
C VAL A 18 13.81 -13.63 -5.57
N ARG A 19 14.47 -13.07 -6.59
CA ARG A 19 15.08 -13.83 -7.69
C ARG A 19 16.16 -14.77 -7.18
N ILE A 20 17.06 -14.27 -6.34
CA ILE A 20 18.14 -15.08 -5.73
C ILE A 20 17.54 -16.25 -4.96
N VAL A 21 16.50 -16.02 -4.14
CA VAL A 21 15.85 -17.12 -3.39
C VAL A 21 15.22 -18.15 -4.34
N GLY A 22 14.66 -17.72 -5.47
CA GLY A 22 14.02 -18.62 -6.44
C GLY A 22 15.00 -19.44 -7.29
N GLN A 23 16.19 -18.91 -7.58
CA GLN A 23 17.12 -19.48 -8.58
C GLN A 23 18.39 -20.08 -7.98
N SER A 24 18.90 -19.57 -6.86
CA SER A 24 20.24 -19.93 -6.37
C SER A 24 20.30 -21.13 -5.44
N GLY A 25 19.16 -21.75 -5.10
CA GLY A 25 19.06 -22.82 -4.10
C GLY A 25 19.39 -22.38 -2.66
N LYS A 26 19.80 -21.12 -2.44
CA LYS A 26 20.12 -20.57 -1.12
C LYS A 26 18.86 -20.41 -0.29
N SER A 27 18.98 -20.70 1.01
CA SER A 27 17.88 -20.50 1.95
C SER A 27 17.56 -19.01 2.12
N VAL A 28 16.31 -18.71 2.45
CA VAL A 28 15.86 -17.34 2.77
C VAL A 28 16.71 -16.70 3.88
N ARG A 29 17.27 -17.50 4.80
CA ARG A 29 18.15 -17.00 5.86
C ARG A 29 19.47 -16.48 5.31
N GLN A 30 20.11 -17.25 4.43
CA GLN A 30 21.40 -16.88 3.83
C GLN A 30 21.26 -15.63 2.95
N VAL A 31 20.23 -15.57 2.12
CA VAL A 31 19.98 -14.39 1.26
C VAL A 31 19.66 -13.16 2.11
N ALA A 32 18.85 -13.31 3.17
CA ALA A 32 18.55 -12.20 4.05
C ALA A 32 19.81 -11.66 4.74
N GLN A 33 20.70 -12.52 5.24
CA GLN A 33 21.96 -12.10 5.84
C GLN A 33 22.87 -11.38 4.84
N ALA A 34 23.04 -11.95 3.64
CA ALA A 34 23.88 -11.36 2.60
C ALA A 34 23.43 -9.95 2.17
N MET A 35 22.12 -9.69 2.18
CA MET A 35 21.54 -8.39 1.78
C MET A 35 21.26 -7.46 2.97
N GLY A 36 21.61 -7.85 4.20
CA GLY A 36 21.32 -7.07 5.41
C GLY A 36 19.83 -6.92 5.72
N LEU A 37 19.01 -7.89 5.30
CA LEU A 37 17.58 -7.96 5.49
C LEU A 37 17.22 -8.78 6.74
N THR A 38 16.05 -8.49 7.31
CA THR A 38 15.45 -9.43 8.27
C THR A 38 14.85 -10.63 7.53
N LYS A 39 14.97 -11.82 8.10
CA LYS A 39 14.40 -13.06 7.53
C LYS A 39 12.88 -12.95 7.32
N SER A 40 12.18 -12.20 8.18
CA SER A 40 10.72 -11.98 8.07
C SER A 40 10.37 -11.11 6.86
N ALA A 41 11.12 -10.04 6.61
CA ALA A 41 10.92 -9.17 5.45
C ALA A 41 11.08 -9.95 4.14
N LEU A 42 12.20 -10.68 4.00
CA LEU A 42 12.44 -11.45 2.78
C LEU A 42 11.40 -12.57 2.58
N ARG A 43 10.98 -13.26 3.65
CA ARG A 43 9.88 -14.24 3.57
C ARG A 43 8.58 -13.61 3.05
N LYS A 44 8.25 -12.39 3.50
CA LYS A 44 7.06 -11.67 3.05
C LYS A 44 7.14 -11.33 1.57
N TRP A 45 8.28 -10.86 1.08
CA TRP A 45 8.47 -10.55 -0.34
C TRP A 45 8.39 -11.79 -1.23
N VAL A 46 9.02 -12.90 -0.83
CA VAL A 46 8.94 -14.17 -1.56
C VAL A 46 7.49 -14.68 -1.62
N LYS A 47 6.75 -14.58 -0.51
CA LYS A 47 5.33 -14.94 -0.47
C LYS A 47 4.50 -14.05 -1.41
N GLN A 48 4.69 -12.74 -1.36
CA GLN A 48 3.96 -11.81 -2.23
C GLN A 48 4.28 -12.07 -3.71
N ALA A 49 5.54 -12.26 -4.07
CA ALA A 49 5.93 -12.58 -5.44
C ALA A 49 5.38 -13.93 -5.94
N ARG A 50 5.10 -14.88 -5.04
CA ARG A 50 4.37 -16.11 -5.39
C ARG A 50 2.89 -15.83 -5.65
N ILE A 51 2.26 -14.98 -4.84
CA ILE A 51 0.87 -14.55 -5.05
C ILE A 51 0.74 -13.79 -6.36
N ASP A 52 1.64 -12.85 -6.63
CA ASP A 52 1.63 -12.01 -7.84
C ASP A 52 1.82 -12.82 -9.14
N ARG A 53 2.41 -14.03 -9.05
CA ARG A 53 2.55 -14.96 -10.19
C ARG A 53 1.46 -16.03 -10.26
N SER A 54 0.65 -16.17 -9.21
CA SER A 54 -0.39 -17.20 -9.16
C SER A 54 -1.65 -16.68 -9.83
N SER A 55 -2.28 -17.51 -10.68
CA SER A 55 -3.62 -17.23 -11.21
C SER A 55 -4.72 -17.45 -10.17
N ASP A 56 -4.49 -18.35 -9.20
CA ASP A 56 -5.36 -18.56 -8.04
C ASP A 56 -4.71 -17.94 -6.82
N THR A 57 -5.23 -16.78 -6.41
CA THR A 57 -4.69 -16.04 -5.27
C THR A 57 -5.35 -16.43 -3.94
N LYS A 58 -6.35 -17.33 -3.95
CA LYS A 58 -7.10 -17.80 -2.76
C LYS A 58 -7.50 -16.67 -1.81
N GLY A 59 -7.98 -15.56 -2.36
CA GLY A 59 -8.41 -14.37 -1.60
C GLY A 59 -7.27 -13.47 -1.10
N SER A 60 -6.01 -13.73 -1.50
CA SER A 60 -4.90 -12.80 -1.30
C SER A 60 -4.85 -11.79 -2.44
N LEU A 61 -4.62 -10.51 -2.14
CA LEU A 61 -4.43 -9.50 -3.18
C LEU A 61 -3.00 -9.54 -3.72
N THR A 62 -2.88 -9.46 -5.04
CA THR A 62 -1.65 -9.13 -5.74
C THR A 62 -1.16 -7.74 -5.34
N SER A 63 0.11 -7.45 -5.61
CA SER A 63 0.69 -6.13 -5.37
C SER A 63 -0.04 -5.03 -6.14
N VAL A 64 -0.50 -5.32 -7.36
CA VAL A 64 -1.25 -4.37 -8.21
C VAL A 64 -2.62 -4.09 -7.63
N GLU A 65 -3.41 -5.12 -7.33
CA GLU A 65 -4.76 -4.95 -6.74
C GLU A 65 -4.71 -4.21 -5.41
N ARG A 66 -3.68 -4.48 -4.58
CA ARG A 66 -3.49 -3.77 -3.30
C ARG A 66 -3.21 -2.28 -3.51
N GLN A 67 -2.42 -1.95 -4.54
CA GLN A 67 -2.10 -0.57 -4.86
C GLN A 67 -3.33 0.17 -5.37
N GLU A 68 -4.07 -0.42 -6.30
CA GLU A 68 -5.33 0.13 -6.83
C GLU A 68 -6.35 0.36 -5.71
N LEU A 69 -6.53 -0.63 -4.82
CA LEU A 69 -7.44 -0.52 -3.68
C LEU A 69 -7.03 0.61 -2.72
N THR A 70 -5.73 0.85 -2.57
CA THR A 70 -5.21 1.98 -1.77
C THR A 70 -5.53 3.31 -2.43
N THR A 71 -5.31 3.43 -3.74
CA THR A 71 -5.65 4.61 -4.53
C THR A 71 -7.14 4.90 -4.48
N LEU A 72 -7.99 3.90 -4.77
CA LEU A 72 -9.44 4.02 -4.75
C LEU A 72 -9.97 4.46 -3.37
N ARG A 73 -9.42 3.92 -2.28
CA ARG A 73 -9.80 4.37 -0.92
C ARG A 73 -9.41 5.82 -0.66
N ARG A 74 -8.26 6.26 -1.17
CA ARG A 74 -7.81 7.66 -1.04
C ARG A 74 -8.72 8.59 -1.84
N ASP A 75 -9.05 8.23 -3.07
CA ASP A 75 -9.94 9.01 -3.92
C ASP A 75 -11.36 9.06 -3.37
N LEU A 76 -11.89 7.93 -2.90
CA LEU A 76 -13.20 7.90 -2.26
C LEU A 76 -13.25 8.81 -1.03
N LYS A 77 -12.18 8.84 -0.22
CA LYS A 77 -12.08 9.77 0.91
C LYS A 77 -12.11 11.21 0.43
N ARG A 78 -11.33 11.55 -0.61
CA ARG A 78 -11.26 12.89 -1.19
C ARG A 78 -12.62 13.34 -1.71
N VAL A 79 -13.27 12.53 -2.54
CA VAL A 79 -14.60 12.82 -3.11
C VAL A 79 -15.66 13.00 -2.01
N ARG A 80 -15.61 12.18 -0.95
CA ARG A 80 -16.52 12.34 0.20
C ARG A 80 -16.32 13.68 0.91
N MET A 81 -15.07 14.09 1.12
CA MET A 81 -14.76 15.39 1.73
C MET A 81 -15.24 16.56 0.86
N GLU A 82 -14.98 16.51 -0.45
CA GLU A 82 -15.44 17.53 -1.42
C GLU A 82 -16.97 17.64 -1.41
N ARG A 83 -17.68 16.51 -1.49
CA ARG A 83 -19.14 16.46 -1.41
C ARG A 83 -19.67 17.07 -0.11
N ASP A 84 -19.06 16.72 1.03
CA ASP A 84 -19.51 17.18 2.34
C ASP A 84 -19.25 18.68 2.53
N PHE A 85 -18.14 19.18 1.98
CA PHE A 85 -17.87 20.62 1.93
C PHE A 85 -18.92 21.37 1.09
N LEU A 86 -19.21 20.89 -0.13
CA LEU A 86 -20.22 21.50 -1.00
C LEU A 86 -21.62 21.51 -0.37
N LYS A 87 -22.01 20.41 0.30
CA LYS A 87 -23.28 20.35 1.05
C LYS A 87 -23.35 21.42 2.15
N LYS A 88 -22.27 21.58 2.92
CA LYS A 88 -22.20 22.60 3.98
C LYS A 88 -22.28 24.02 3.41
N ALA A 89 -21.57 24.28 2.30
CA ALA A 89 -21.63 25.56 1.60
C ALA A 89 -23.07 25.84 1.11
N ALA A 90 -23.72 24.88 0.45
CA ALA A 90 -25.10 25.03 -0.01
C ALA A 90 -26.08 25.33 1.15
N THR A 91 -25.94 24.64 2.29
CA THR A 91 -26.78 24.93 3.48
C THR A 91 -26.52 26.31 4.07
N PHE A 92 -25.26 26.77 4.06
CA PHE A 92 -24.90 28.10 4.53
C PHE A 92 -25.54 29.19 3.66
N PHE A 93 -25.40 29.09 2.34
CA PHE A 93 -25.98 30.06 1.40
C PHE A 93 -27.50 30.06 1.42
N ALA A 94 -28.15 28.89 1.52
CA ALA A 94 -29.61 28.82 1.65
C ALA A 94 -30.11 29.57 2.89
N ARG A 95 -29.42 29.43 4.03
CA ARG A 95 -29.77 30.14 5.27
C ARG A 95 -29.53 31.65 5.18
N GLU A 96 -28.43 32.07 4.56
CA GLU A 96 -28.15 33.51 4.36
C GLU A 96 -29.22 34.17 3.46
N SER A 97 -29.69 33.46 2.42
CA SER A 97 -30.74 33.97 1.55
C SER A 97 -32.08 34.15 2.25
N SER A 98 -32.46 33.26 3.18
CA SER A 98 -33.70 33.38 3.95
C SER A 98 -33.65 34.48 5.02
N ASP A 99 -32.49 34.69 5.64
CA ASP A 99 -32.29 35.71 6.67
C ASP A 99 -32.28 37.14 6.08
N ARG A 100 -31.97 37.30 4.78
CA ARG A 100 -31.91 38.59 4.09
C ARG A 100 -33.25 39.04 3.49
N THR A 101 -34.21 38.13 3.36
CA THR A 101 -35.55 38.40 2.80
C THR A 101 -36.66 38.50 3.86
N SER A 102 -36.33 38.34 5.14
CA SER A 102 -37.22 38.59 6.29
C SER A 102 -36.90 39.93 6.94
#